data_AF-A0AAD3MVX3-F1
#
_entry.id   AF-A0AAD3MVX3-F1
#
_cell.length_a   1.000
_cell.length_b   1.000
_cell.length_c   1.000
_cell.angle_alpha   90.00
_cell.angle_beta   90.00
_cell.angle_gamma   90.00
#
_symmetry.space_group_name_H-M   'P 1'
#
loop_
_entity.id
_entity.type
_entity.pdbx_description
1 polymer ?
#
loop_
_entity_poly.entity_id
_entity_poly.type
_entity_poly.pdbx_seq_one_letter_code
_entity_poly.pdbx_strand_id
1 'polypeptide(L)'
;ISIFMTHLSNYGNDRLGLYTFVHLASFLRSWTNLRLHTLPPVQLAHKYFQLFPEQRNPLWQNPCDDKRHKDIWSKEKTCDRLPKFMVIGPQKT
;
A
#
# COMPACT_ATOMS: atom_id res chain seq x y z
N ILE A 1 9.99 -0.74 -1.79
CA ILE A 1 9.17 0.45 -2.14
C ILE A 1 8.12 0.60 -1.07
N SER A 2 7.93 1.82 -0.53
CA SER A 2 6.94 2.08 0.51
C SER A 2 5.97 3.16 0.00
N ILE A 3 4.68 2.93 0.18
CA ILE A 3 3.60 3.83 -0.23
C ILE A 3 2.78 4.16 1.01
N PHE A 4 2.57 5.45 1.26
CA PHE A 4 1.80 5.93 2.40
C PHE A 4 0.60 6.71 1.87
N MET A 5 -0.60 6.32 2.31
CA MET A 5 -1.83 7.04 2.00
C MET A 5 -2.06 8.14 3.04
N THR A 6 -2.37 9.35 2.60
CA THR A 6 -2.68 10.49 3.48
C THR A 6 -3.88 11.26 2.95
N HIS A 7 -4.62 11.92 3.83
CA HIS A 7 -5.74 12.78 3.46
C HIS A 7 -5.44 14.25 3.74
N LEU A 8 -6.12 15.17 3.04
CA LEU A 8 -5.94 16.61 3.23
C LEU A 8 -6.17 17.03 4.70
N SER A 9 -7.14 16.43 5.37
CA SER A 9 -7.43 16.65 6.80
C SER A 9 -6.24 16.38 7.72
N ASN A 10 -5.36 15.44 7.35
CA ASN A 10 -4.17 15.07 8.13
C ASN A 10 -3.10 16.18 8.12
N TYR A 11 -3.24 17.17 7.23
CA TYR A 11 -2.35 18.33 7.12
C TYR A 11 -3.04 19.63 7.53
N GLY A 12 -4.38 19.70 7.42
CA GLY A 12 -5.17 20.90 7.69
C GLY A 12 -5.57 21.11 9.14
N ASN A 13 -5.82 20.03 9.90
CA ASN A 13 -6.41 20.13 11.25
C ASN A 13 -5.43 19.83 12.39
N ASP A 14 -4.32 19.15 12.13
CA ASP A 14 -3.28 18.83 13.12
C ASP A 14 -1.90 18.85 12.46
N ARG A 15 -0.88 19.31 13.20
CA ARG A 15 0.53 19.32 12.77
C ARG A 15 1.26 18.03 13.12
N LEU A 16 0.64 17.12 13.90
CA LEU A 16 1.26 15.89 14.34
C LEU A 16 1.74 15.03 13.17
N GLY A 17 0.94 14.87 12.11
CA GLY A 17 1.33 14.09 10.94
C GLY A 17 2.62 14.60 10.28
N LEU A 18 2.66 15.89 9.95
CA LEU A 18 3.85 16.57 9.44
C LEU A 18 5.05 16.43 10.39
N TYR A 19 4.85 16.69 11.68
CA TYR A 19 5.88 16.56 12.70
C TYR A 19 6.48 15.14 12.72
N THR A 20 5.63 14.11 12.74
CA THR A 20 6.05 12.70 12.77
C THR A 20 6.85 12.33 11.53
N PHE A 21 6.38 12.67 10.31
CA PHE A 21 7.11 12.33 9.09
C PHE A 21 8.45 13.05 8.97
N VAL A 22 8.53 14.32 9.38
CA VAL A 22 9.79 15.08 9.40
C VAL A 22 10.79 14.44 10.37
N HIS A 23 10.35 14.09 11.58
CA HIS A 23 11.22 13.47 12.57
C HIS A 23 11.65 12.06 12.16
N LEU A 24 10.75 11.28 11.53
CA LEU A 24 11.10 9.97 10.98
C LEU A 24 12.19 10.10 9.90
N ALA A 25 12.04 11.01 8.95
CA ALA A 25 13.03 11.23 7.90
C ALA A 25 14.38 11.71 8.48
N SER A 26 14.33 12.60 9.48
CA SER A 26 15.53 13.06 10.19
C SER A 26 16.23 11.93 10.95
N PHE A 27 15.45 11.07 11.62
CA PHE A 27 15.97 9.90 12.32
C PHE A 27 16.65 8.95 11.34
N LEU A 28 15.98 8.57 10.25
CA LEU A 28 16.55 7.67 9.24
C LEU A 28 17.85 8.23 8.65
N ARG A 29 17.89 9.53 8.33
CA ARG A 29 19.10 10.17 7.78
C ARG A 29 20.25 10.23 8.79
N SER A 30 19.95 10.46 10.07
CA SER A 30 20.97 10.67 11.11
C SER A 30 21.50 9.37 11.70
N TRP A 31 20.67 8.33 11.75
CA TRP A 31 20.96 7.08 12.46
C TRP A 31 21.13 5.87 11.55
N THR A 32 20.97 6.04 10.23
CA THR A 32 21.14 4.95 9.26
C THR A 32 21.87 5.44 8.01
N ASN A 33 22.45 4.52 7.24
CA ASN A 33 23.03 4.80 5.93
C ASN A 33 22.00 4.67 4.78
N LEU A 34 20.70 4.65 5.09
CA LEU A 34 19.65 4.52 4.08
C LEU A 34 19.47 5.83 3.31
N ARG A 35 19.48 5.73 1.98
CA ARG A 35 19.15 6.85 1.08
C ARG A 35 17.70 6.76 0.64
N LEU A 36 16.90 7.71 1.08
CA LEU A 36 15.49 7.81 0.68
C LEU A 36 15.40 8.48 -0.69
N HIS A 37 14.72 7.83 -1.62
CA HIS A 37 14.42 8.36 -2.95
C HIS A 37 12.91 8.31 -3.18
N THR A 38 12.35 9.39 -3.69
CA THR A 38 10.94 9.50 -4.07
C THR A 38 10.82 9.59 -5.58
N LEU A 39 9.72 9.07 -6.12
CA LEU A 39 9.35 9.19 -7.52
C LEU A 39 7.89 9.61 -7.62
N PRO A 40 7.51 10.39 -8.65
CA PRO A 40 6.12 10.63 -8.98
C PRO A 40 5.34 9.33 -9.16
N PRO A 41 4.01 9.30 -8.90
CA PRO A 41 3.22 8.06 -8.87
C PRO A 41 3.39 7.15 -10.08
N VAL A 42 3.35 7.71 -11.30
CA VAL A 42 3.49 6.94 -12.56
C VAL A 42 4.90 6.33 -12.67
N GLN A 43 5.94 7.11 -12.39
CA GLN A 43 7.32 6.64 -12.45
C GLN A 43 7.61 5.59 -11.36
N LEU A 44 7.04 5.78 -10.17
CA LEU A 44 7.11 4.82 -9.08
C LEU A 44 6.46 3.49 -9.47
N ALA A 45 5.29 3.52 -10.12
CA ALA A 45 4.61 2.34 -10.62
C ALA A 45 5.46 1.58 -11.65
N HIS A 46 6.05 2.29 -12.62
CA HIS A 46 6.98 1.66 -13.57
C HIS A 46 8.17 1.01 -12.87
N LYS A 47 8.81 1.70 -11.92
CA LYS A 47 9.93 1.14 -11.14
C LYS A 47 9.49 -0.06 -10.30
N TYR A 48 8.29 -0.03 -9.73
CA TYR A 48 7.74 -1.14 -8.96
C TYR A 48 7.61 -2.40 -9.82
N PHE A 49 6.98 -2.32 -10.99
CA PHE A 49 6.79 -3.45 -11.89
C PHE A 49 8.05 -3.86 -12.67
N GLN A 50 9.12 -3.08 -12.59
CA GLN A 50 10.47 -3.50 -12.99
C GLN A 50 11.12 -4.38 -11.92
N LEU A 51 10.93 -4.06 -10.63
CA LEU A 51 11.46 -4.83 -9.52
C LEU A 51 10.65 -6.09 -9.20
N PHE A 52 9.34 -6.04 -9.39
CA PHE A 52 8.39 -7.13 -9.10
C PHE A 52 7.57 -7.49 -10.35
N PRO A 53 8.20 -8.04 -11.41
CA PRO A 53 7.53 -8.35 -12.67
C PRO A 53 6.37 -9.35 -12.52
N GLU A 54 6.45 -10.27 -11.55
CA GLU A 54 5.42 -11.24 -11.21
C GLU A 54 4.13 -10.63 -10.65
N GLN A 55 4.20 -9.39 -10.15
CA GLN A 55 3.06 -8.68 -9.55
C GLN A 55 2.31 -7.79 -10.55
N ARG A 56 2.67 -7.81 -11.84
CA ARG A 56 2.03 -6.99 -12.89
C ARG A 56 0.57 -7.35 -13.12
N ASN A 57 0.24 -8.63 -13.01
CA ASN A 57 -1.13 -9.08 -13.13
C ASN A 57 -1.80 -8.93 -11.76
N PRO A 58 -2.90 -8.17 -11.64
CA PRO A 58 -3.65 -8.04 -10.39
C PRO A 58 -4.42 -9.34 -10.14
N LEU A 59 -3.71 -10.41 -9.83
CA LEU A 59 -4.29 -11.65 -9.36
C LEU A 59 -4.59 -11.47 -7.88
N TRP A 60 -5.80 -11.02 -7.57
CA TRP A 60 -6.34 -11.10 -6.23
C TRP A 60 -6.51 -12.58 -5.88
N GLN A 61 -5.52 -13.12 -5.16
CA GLN A 61 -5.57 -14.48 -4.66
C GLN A 61 -6.66 -14.59 -3.60
N ASN A 62 -7.16 -15.80 -3.38
CA ASN A 62 -8.09 -16.08 -2.32
C ASN A 62 -7.48 -15.62 -0.99
N PRO A 63 -8.10 -14.68 -0.24
CA PRO A 63 -7.53 -14.17 1.00
C PRO A 63 -7.36 -15.25 2.07
N CYS A 64 -7.98 -16.42 1.90
CA CYS A 64 -7.80 -17.57 2.79
C CYS A 64 -6.51 -18.36 2.54
N ASP A 65 -5.90 -18.21 1.37
CA ASP A 65 -4.66 -18.90 1.00
C ASP A 65 -3.41 -18.15 1.49
N ASP A 66 -3.54 -16.87 1.84
CA ASP A 66 -2.47 -16.04 2.41
C ASP A 66 -2.84 -15.54 3.82
N LYS A 67 -1.96 -15.81 4.80
CA LYS A 67 -2.18 -15.44 6.20
C LYS A 67 -2.37 -13.93 6.39
N ARG A 68 -1.59 -13.09 5.71
CA ARG A 68 -1.71 -11.63 5.82
C ARG A 68 -3.02 -11.13 5.25
N HIS A 69 -3.47 -11.71 4.13
CA HIS A 69 -4.77 -11.37 3.54
C HIS A 69 -5.93 -11.81 4.44
N LYS A 70 -5.81 -12.96 5.11
CA LYS A 70 -6.78 -13.45 6.10
C LYS A 70 -6.84 -12.55 7.33
N ASP A 71 -5.70 -12.04 7.79
CA ASP A 71 -5.62 -11.18 8.98
C ASP A 71 -6.31 -9.82 8.79
N ILE A 72 -6.35 -9.29 7.56
CA ILE A 72 -7.10 -8.06 7.21
C ILE A 72 -8.55 -8.33 6.76
N TRP A 73 -8.94 -9.60 6.62
CA TRP A 73 -10.30 -9.98 6.25
C TRP A 73 -11.26 -9.78 7.42
N SER A 74 -12.52 -9.42 7.13
CA SER A 74 -13.52 -9.26 8.18
C SER A 74 -13.74 -10.58 8.93
N LYS A 75 -13.73 -10.52 10.26
CA LYS A 75 -13.93 -11.70 11.13
C LYS A 75 -15.25 -12.42 10.88
N GLU A 76 -16.26 -11.70 10.40
CA GLU A 76 -17.61 -12.23 10.11
C GLU A 76 -17.68 -12.96 8.77
N LYS A 77 -16.67 -12.81 7.90
CA LYS A 77 -16.65 -13.41 6.57
C LYS A 77 -15.89 -14.73 6.60
N THR A 78 -16.55 -15.81 6.18
CA THR A 78 -15.93 -17.14 6.06
C THR A 78 -15.33 -17.37 4.67
N CYS A 79 -14.33 -18.25 4.60
CA CYS A 79 -13.67 -18.63 3.35
C CYS A 79 -14.61 -19.35 2.36
N ASP A 80 -15.64 -20.00 2.88
CA ASP A 80 -16.58 -20.81 2.09
C ASP A 80 -17.55 -19.97 1.25
N ARG A 81 -17.63 -18.65 1.53
CA ARG A 81 -18.55 -17.71 0.87
C ARG A 81 -17.87 -16.82 -0.16
N LEU A 82 -16.61 -17.09 -0.51
CA LEU A 82 -15.91 -16.33 -1.55
C LEU A 82 -16.43 -16.72 -2.94
N PRO A 83 -16.64 -15.75 -3.84
CA PRO A 83 -17.06 -16.03 -5.21
C PRO A 83 -15.97 -16.85 -5.91
N LYS A 84 -16.35 -17.98 -6.52
CA LYS A 84 -15.44 -18.83 -7.31
C LYS A 84 -14.91 -18.13 -8.57
N PHE A 85 -15.56 -17.04 -8.97
CA PHE A 85 -15.23 -16.25 -10.15
C PHE A 85 -15.67 -14.79 -9.92
N MET A 86 -14.81 -13.84 -10.26
CA MET A 86 -15.05 -12.40 -10.10
C MET A 86 -14.93 -11.71 -11.45
N VAL A 87 -15.98 -11.02 -11.89
CA VAL A 87 -15.93 -10.16 -13.07
C VAL A 87 -15.65 -8.74 -12.61
N ILE A 88 -14.55 -8.17 -13.09
CA ILE A 88 -14.12 -6.83 -12.71
C ILE A 88 -14.28 -5.94 -13.93
N GLY A 89 -15.27 -5.03 -13.83
CA GLY A 89 -15.48 -4.00 -14.83
C GLY A 89 -14.60 -2.76 -14.56
N PRO A 90 -14.51 -1.84 -15.53
CA PRO A 90 -13.88 -0.54 -15.30
C PRO A 90 -14.54 0.14 -14.10
N GLN A 91 -13.71 0.71 -13.21
CA GLN A 91 -14.18 1.46 -12.05
C GLN A 91 -15.04 2.62 -12.55
N LYS A 92 -16.31 2.68 -12.12
CA LYS A 92 -17.15 3.87 -12.37
C LYS A 92 -16.45 5.08 -11.73
N THR A 93 -16.08 6.03 -12.57
CA THR A 93 -15.69 7.39 -12.17
C THR A 93 -16.91 8.17 -11.68
#